data_AF-A0A7K5MYR2-F1
#
_entry.id   AF-A0A7K5MYR2-F1
#
_cell.length_a   1.000
_cell.length_b   1.000
_cell.length_c   1.000
_cell.angle_alpha   90.00
_cell.angle_beta   90.00
_cell.angle_gamma   90.00
#
_symmetry.space_group_name_H-M   'P 1'
#
loop_
_entity.id
_entity.type
_entity.pdbx_description
1 polymer ?
#
loop_
_entity_poly.entity_id
_entity_poly.type
_entity_poly.pdbx_seq_one_letter_code
_entity_poly.pdbx_strand_id
1 'polypeptide(L)'
;SFAYFTIKDRLPQILTRVIDTLHRHKNEFFEEHGEKGVEAEKRAISFLSKLRNELQTDKPVTPLEDELPDAALWNQYLDYQRNLSNGSGEPSWFQSPWLFVECYMYRRIHAALAQNPPIDNFDVFKEGKAQNFFESQEAVITLCTHFQELLKNIKDLDEKQLQEEFFKLLQVSLWGNKCDLSFSAGEDSSQKSGPLQSLENMTPYILVNDMEKLWSILVN
;
A
#
# COMPACT_ATOMS: atom_id res chain seq x y z
N SER A 1 -14.18 -14.35 7.16
CA SER A 1 -14.22 -12.88 6.96
C SER A 1 -13.27 -12.51 5.83
N PHE A 2 -13.39 -11.30 5.25
CA PHE A 2 -12.40 -10.82 4.27
C PHE A 2 -10.98 -10.79 4.87
N ALA A 3 -10.86 -10.43 6.16
CA ALA A 3 -9.59 -10.50 6.90
C ALA A 3 -8.92 -11.87 6.84
N TYR A 4 -9.68 -12.96 7.07
CA TYR A 4 -9.14 -14.32 6.99
C TYR A 4 -8.60 -14.65 5.59
N PHE A 5 -9.34 -14.28 4.53
CA PHE A 5 -8.89 -14.45 3.15
C PHE A 5 -7.63 -13.62 2.85
N THR A 6 -7.59 -12.36 3.30
CA THR A 6 -6.41 -11.51 3.16
C THR A 6 -5.18 -12.13 3.82
N ILE A 7 -5.28 -12.53 5.09
CA ILE A 7 -4.18 -13.13 5.84
C ILE A 7 -3.75 -14.46 5.22
N LYS A 8 -4.70 -15.33 4.87
CA LYS A 8 -4.41 -16.68 4.38
C LYS A 8 -3.82 -16.70 2.98
N ASP A 9 -4.36 -15.90 2.07
CA ASP A 9 -4.11 -16.04 0.64
C ASP A 9 -3.35 -14.83 0.06
N ARG A 10 -3.76 -13.60 0.42
CA ARG A 10 -3.22 -12.37 -0.19
C ARG A 10 -1.85 -11.98 0.38
N LEU A 11 -1.68 -11.99 1.71
CA LEU A 11 -0.40 -11.61 2.33
C LEU A 11 0.76 -12.54 1.91
N PRO A 12 0.58 -13.88 1.81
CA PRO A 12 1.61 -14.77 1.27
C PRO A 12 1.95 -14.49 -0.20
N GLN A 13 0.95 -14.11 -1.01
CA GLN A 13 1.16 -13.73 -2.41
C GLN A 13 2.01 -12.46 -2.50
N ILE A 14 1.72 -11.45 -1.67
CA ILE A 14 2.52 -10.21 -1.57
C ILE A 14 3.96 -10.54 -1.18
N LEU A 15 4.19 -11.35 -0.13
CA LEU A 15 5.54 -11.75 0.27
C LEU A 15 6.29 -12.52 -0.82
N THR A 16 5.58 -13.37 -1.57
CA THR A 16 6.16 -14.09 -2.71
C THR A 16 6.62 -13.12 -3.80
N ARG A 17 5.81 -12.09 -4.11
CA ARG A 17 6.18 -11.03 -5.06
C ARG A 17 7.38 -10.22 -4.59
N VAL A 18 7.43 -9.86 -3.31
CA VAL A 18 8.58 -9.15 -2.73
C VAL A 18 9.88 -9.97 -2.86
N ILE A 19 9.81 -11.28 -2.58
CA ILE A 19 10.95 -12.19 -2.73
C ILE A 19 11.38 -12.28 -4.20
N ASP A 20 10.42 -12.41 -5.12
CA ASP A 20 10.69 -12.43 -6.56
C ASP A 20 11.33 -11.13 -7.05
N THR A 21 10.85 -9.97 -6.58
CA THR A 21 11.46 -8.67 -6.88
C THR A 21 12.92 -8.62 -6.47
N LEU A 22 13.25 -9.01 -5.24
CA LEU A 22 14.65 -9.04 -4.79
C LEU A 22 15.51 -9.95 -5.68
N HIS A 23 15.00 -11.14 -6.00
CA HIS A 23 15.71 -12.10 -6.84
C HIS A 23 15.95 -11.57 -8.26
N ARG A 24 14.97 -10.88 -8.86
CA ARG A 24 15.11 -10.26 -10.19
C ARG A 24 16.13 -9.11 -10.21
N HIS A 25 16.30 -8.40 -9.10
CA HIS A 25 17.26 -7.30 -8.97
C HIS A 25 18.68 -7.75 -8.56
N LYS A 26 18.95 -9.06 -8.47
CA LYS A 26 20.27 -9.60 -8.11
C LYS A 26 21.42 -9.03 -8.96
N ASN A 27 21.22 -8.88 -10.27
CA ASN A 27 22.26 -8.34 -11.16
C ASN A 27 22.52 -6.86 -10.87
N GLU A 28 21.49 -6.06 -10.61
CA GLU A 28 21.61 -4.65 -10.21
C GLU A 28 22.37 -4.52 -8.88
N PHE A 29 22.04 -5.36 -7.89
CA PHE A 29 22.79 -5.38 -6.63
C PHE A 29 24.26 -5.78 -6.81
N PHE A 30 24.56 -6.67 -7.75
CA PHE A 30 25.94 -7.02 -8.07
C PHE A 30 26.67 -5.87 -8.77
N GLU A 31 26.03 -5.18 -9.70
CA GLU A 31 26.61 -4.04 -10.42
C GLU A 31 26.89 -2.86 -9.47
N GLU A 32 25.97 -2.57 -8.55
CA GLU A 32 26.10 -1.43 -7.62
C GLU A 32 26.98 -1.74 -6.40
N HIS A 33 26.98 -2.98 -5.90
CA HIS A 33 27.57 -3.32 -4.61
C HIS A 33 28.49 -4.55 -4.64
N GLY A 34 28.69 -5.17 -5.80
CA GLY A 34 29.47 -6.40 -5.96
C GLY A 34 28.87 -7.59 -5.21
N GLU A 35 29.73 -8.54 -4.83
CA GLU A 35 29.33 -9.74 -4.06
C GLU A 35 28.61 -9.39 -2.75
N LYS A 36 28.91 -8.24 -2.14
CA LYS A 36 28.22 -7.82 -0.91
C LYS A 36 26.73 -7.55 -1.13
N GLY A 37 26.34 -7.02 -2.30
CA GLY A 37 24.95 -6.81 -2.67
C GLY A 37 24.20 -8.14 -2.83
N VAL A 38 24.81 -9.09 -3.54
CA VAL A 38 24.25 -10.44 -3.73
C VAL A 38 24.10 -11.19 -2.40
N GLU A 39 25.09 -11.10 -1.51
CA GLU A 39 24.98 -11.74 -0.20
C GLU A 39 23.92 -11.07 0.70
N ALA A 40 23.73 -9.75 0.58
CA ALA A 40 22.67 -9.04 1.29
C ALA A 40 21.27 -9.42 0.76
N GLU A 41 21.11 -9.54 -0.56
CA GLU A 41 19.90 -10.03 -1.22
C GLU A 41 19.51 -11.42 -0.73
N LYS A 42 20.45 -12.38 -0.72
CA LYS A 42 20.21 -13.73 -0.20
C LYS A 42 19.74 -13.73 1.26
N ARG A 43 20.35 -12.91 2.12
CA ARG A 43 19.95 -12.79 3.53
C ARG A 43 18.55 -12.17 3.68
N ALA A 44 18.23 -11.14 2.90
CA ALA A 44 16.90 -10.54 2.88
C ALA A 44 15.83 -11.54 2.40
N ILE A 45 16.10 -12.30 1.32
CA ILE A 45 15.21 -13.37 0.85
C ILE A 45 15.01 -14.45 1.91
N SER A 46 16.08 -14.86 2.60
CA SER A 46 15.98 -15.84 3.69
C SER A 46 15.07 -15.35 4.82
N PHE A 47 15.24 -14.08 5.23
CA PHE A 47 14.40 -13.44 6.25
C PHE A 47 12.93 -13.40 5.81
N LEU A 48 12.65 -12.98 4.57
CA LEU A 48 11.29 -12.88 4.05
C LEU A 48 10.63 -14.25 3.84
N SER A 49 11.42 -15.26 3.47
CA SER A 49 10.95 -16.65 3.38
C SER A 49 10.56 -17.19 4.77
N LYS A 50 11.34 -16.87 5.80
CA LYS A 50 11.01 -17.16 7.19
C LYS A 50 9.71 -16.46 7.60
N LEU A 51 9.57 -15.16 7.32
CA LEU A 51 8.36 -14.38 7.60
C LEU A 51 7.13 -14.98 6.92
N ARG A 52 7.24 -15.38 5.66
CA ARG A 52 6.15 -16.04 4.92
C ARG A 52 5.75 -17.36 5.58
N ASN A 53 6.71 -18.18 6.00
CA ASN A 53 6.42 -19.43 6.70
C ASN A 53 5.80 -19.19 8.09
N GLU A 54 6.28 -18.19 8.84
CA GLU A 54 5.67 -17.77 10.11
C GLU A 54 4.19 -17.42 9.93
N LEU A 55 3.89 -16.63 8.91
CA LEU A 55 2.54 -16.24 8.54
C LEU A 55 1.67 -17.45 8.17
N GLN A 56 2.15 -18.30 7.26
CA GLN A 56 1.38 -19.46 6.76
C GLN A 56 1.14 -20.54 7.82
N THR A 57 2.00 -20.62 8.83
CA THR A 57 1.91 -21.63 9.91
C THR A 57 1.41 -21.05 11.23
N ASP A 58 0.81 -19.85 11.20
CA ASP A 58 0.25 -19.13 12.35
C ASP A 58 1.21 -19.06 13.55
N LYS A 59 2.49 -18.78 13.29
CA LYS A 59 3.48 -18.60 14.36
C LYS A 59 3.14 -17.35 15.18
N PRO A 60 3.53 -17.32 16.46
CA PRO A 60 3.47 -16.09 17.25
C PRO A 60 4.18 -14.92 16.56
N VAL A 61 3.60 -13.73 16.68
CA VAL A 61 4.20 -12.46 16.31
C VAL A 61 5.37 -12.19 17.26
N THR A 62 6.55 -11.91 16.70
CA THR A 62 7.77 -11.69 17.48
C THR A 62 8.10 -10.19 17.60
N PRO A 63 8.86 -9.78 18.64
CA PRO A 63 9.42 -8.44 18.68
C PRO A 63 10.25 -8.11 17.44
N LEU A 64 10.32 -6.83 17.11
CA LEU A 64 11.24 -6.30 16.11
C LEU A 64 12.62 -6.12 16.76
N GLU A 65 13.66 -6.55 16.03
CA GLU A 65 15.06 -6.54 16.47
C GLU A 65 15.93 -5.60 15.61
N ASP A 66 15.33 -4.86 14.68
CA ASP A 66 16.05 -3.84 13.91
C ASP A 66 16.19 -2.51 14.68
N GLU A 67 17.13 -1.69 14.22
CA GLU A 67 17.49 -0.41 14.85
C GLU A 67 16.70 0.79 14.29
N LEU A 68 15.57 0.56 13.62
CA LEU A 68 14.75 1.68 13.11
C LEU A 68 14.05 2.42 14.27
N PRO A 69 13.80 3.74 14.14
CA PRO A 69 13.35 4.58 15.26
C PRO A 69 12.02 4.16 15.91
N ASP A 70 11.17 3.44 15.18
CA ASP A 70 9.84 3.03 15.62
C ASP A 70 9.81 1.62 16.24
N ALA A 71 10.92 0.87 16.24
CA ALA A 71 10.96 -0.53 16.72
C ALA A 71 10.51 -0.65 18.19
N ALA A 72 10.93 0.28 19.05
CA ALA A 72 10.53 0.32 20.45
C ALA A 72 9.00 0.53 20.62
N LEU A 73 8.38 1.38 19.81
CA LEU A 73 6.94 1.64 19.84
C LEU A 73 6.15 0.41 19.36
N TRP A 74 6.64 -0.26 18.32
CA TRP A 74 6.06 -1.52 17.84
C TRP A 74 6.10 -2.62 18.90
N ASN A 75 7.24 -2.75 19.59
CA ASN A 75 7.39 -3.74 20.65
C ASN A 75 6.48 -3.45 21.85
N GLN A 76 6.33 -2.18 22.25
CA GLN A 76 5.35 -1.77 23.26
C GLN A 76 3.91 -2.11 22.83
N TYR A 77 3.57 -1.92 21.55
CA TYR A 77 2.24 -2.27 21.04
C TYR A 77 2.01 -3.79 21.01
N LEU A 78 3.03 -4.59 20.68
CA LEU A 78 2.98 -6.05 20.78
C LEU A 78 2.74 -6.50 22.22
N ASP A 79 3.40 -5.90 23.20
CA ASP A 79 3.17 -6.19 24.63
C ASP A 79 1.76 -5.80 25.06
N TYR A 80 1.23 -4.68 24.57
CA TYR A 80 -0.19 -4.34 24.75
C TYR A 80 -1.12 -5.41 24.17
N GLN A 81 -0.86 -5.91 22.95
CA GLN A 81 -1.64 -6.99 22.33
C GLN A 81 -1.58 -8.29 23.15
N ARG A 82 -0.41 -8.66 23.70
CA ARG A 82 -0.28 -9.82 24.61
C ARG A 82 -1.18 -9.69 25.83
N ASN A 83 -1.25 -8.51 26.42
CA ASN A 83 -2.06 -8.24 27.61
C ASN A 83 -3.57 -8.27 27.32
N LEU A 84 -4.01 -7.85 26.12
CA LEU A 84 -5.42 -7.93 25.72
C LEU A 84 -5.94 -9.37 25.63
N SER A 85 -5.08 -10.32 25.30
CA SER A 85 -5.45 -11.72 25.14
C SER A 85 -5.81 -12.41 26.46
N ASN A 86 -5.69 -11.76 27.63
CA ASN A 86 -6.03 -12.31 28.96
C ASN A 86 -5.51 -13.75 29.20
N GLY A 87 -4.36 -14.11 28.61
CA GLY A 87 -3.75 -15.44 28.74
C GLY A 87 -4.26 -16.51 27.76
N SER A 88 -5.04 -16.18 26.73
CA SER A 88 -5.51 -17.15 25.72
C SER A 88 -4.46 -17.59 24.70
N GLY A 89 -3.24 -17.03 24.76
CA GLY A 89 -2.12 -17.35 23.87
C GLY A 89 -1.31 -16.12 23.47
N GLU A 90 -0.17 -16.36 22.81
CA GLU A 90 0.61 -15.30 22.19
C GLU A 90 -0.14 -14.73 20.97
N PRO A 91 -0.06 -13.41 20.69
CA PRO A 91 -0.56 -12.84 19.45
C PRO A 91 0.00 -13.58 18.23
N SER A 92 -0.87 -14.07 17.36
CA SER A 92 -0.48 -14.77 16.13
C SER A 92 -1.21 -14.18 14.90
N TRP A 93 -0.82 -14.62 13.71
CA TRP A 93 -1.32 -14.10 12.43
C TRP A 93 -2.83 -14.23 12.26
N PHE A 94 -3.41 -15.35 12.69
CA PHE A 94 -4.85 -15.63 12.52
C PHE A 94 -5.71 -15.28 13.74
N GLN A 95 -5.09 -14.93 14.87
CA GLN A 95 -5.80 -14.61 16.12
C GLN A 95 -5.78 -13.12 16.47
N SER A 96 -4.79 -12.37 15.97
CA SER A 96 -4.63 -10.95 16.31
C SER A 96 -5.48 -10.05 15.40
N PRO A 97 -5.71 -8.77 15.78
CA PRO A 97 -6.44 -7.82 14.93
C PRO A 97 -5.84 -7.72 13.53
N TRP A 98 -6.67 -7.80 12.50
CA TRP A 98 -6.24 -7.79 11.09
C TRP A 98 -5.35 -6.57 10.76
N LEU A 99 -5.78 -5.38 11.17
CA LEU A 99 -5.01 -4.14 10.98
C LEU A 99 -3.58 -4.26 11.56
N PHE A 100 -3.45 -4.85 12.74
CA PHE A 100 -2.15 -5.02 13.38
C PHE A 100 -1.25 -5.98 12.59
N VAL A 101 -1.73 -7.16 12.22
CA VAL A 101 -0.90 -8.17 11.53
C VAL A 101 -0.53 -7.77 10.10
N GLU A 102 -1.42 -7.03 9.42
CA GLU A 102 -1.11 -6.49 8.10
C GLU A 102 -0.03 -5.41 8.19
N CYS A 103 -0.16 -4.43 9.09
CA CYS A 103 0.88 -3.42 9.29
C CYS A 103 2.21 -4.03 9.78
N TYR A 104 2.15 -5.02 10.68
CA TYR A 104 3.32 -5.74 11.17
C TYR A 104 4.08 -6.46 10.05
N MET A 105 3.36 -7.06 9.09
CA MET A 105 3.97 -7.72 7.92
C MET A 105 4.79 -6.74 7.08
N TYR A 106 4.23 -5.57 6.73
CA TYR A 106 4.97 -4.54 6.01
C TYR A 106 6.15 -3.98 6.81
N ARG A 107 6.00 -3.83 8.14
CA ARG A 107 7.11 -3.41 9.01
C ARG A 107 8.24 -4.43 9.09
N ARG A 108 7.91 -5.73 9.07
CA ARG A 108 8.89 -6.84 8.98
C ARG A 108 9.57 -6.91 7.61
N ILE A 109 8.89 -6.55 6.52
CA ILE A 109 9.53 -6.39 5.20
C ILE A 109 10.57 -5.27 5.26
N HIS A 110 10.22 -4.12 5.82
CA HIS A 110 11.16 -3.01 5.97
C HIS A 110 12.35 -3.37 6.87
N ALA A 111 12.10 -4.09 7.98
CA ALA A 111 13.15 -4.62 8.85
C ALA A 111 14.12 -5.55 8.10
N ALA A 112 13.60 -6.39 7.20
CA ALA A 112 14.41 -7.31 6.41
C ALA A 112 15.44 -6.57 5.53
N LEU A 113 15.08 -5.40 5.01
CA LEU A 113 15.98 -4.56 4.20
C LEU A 113 16.96 -3.79 5.09
N ALA A 114 16.45 -3.12 6.14
CA ALA A 114 17.27 -2.35 7.06
C ALA A 114 18.38 -3.18 7.75
N GLN A 115 18.12 -4.46 8.04
CA GLN A 115 19.11 -5.37 8.63
C GLN A 115 20.14 -5.92 7.63
N ASN A 116 19.97 -5.67 6.33
CA ASN A 116 20.80 -6.24 5.28
C ASN A 116 21.43 -5.18 4.37
N PRO A 117 22.33 -4.32 4.88
CA PRO A 117 23.13 -3.46 4.03
C PRO A 117 24.00 -4.31 3.08
N PRO A 118 24.30 -3.81 1.87
CA PRO A 118 24.10 -2.43 1.40
C PRO A 118 22.77 -2.16 0.67
N ILE A 119 21.79 -3.07 0.73
CA ILE A 119 20.49 -2.92 0.04
C ILE A 119 19.40 -2.33 0.95
N ASP A 120 19.79 -1.71 2.07
CA ASP A 120 18.92 -1.20 3.12
C ASP A 120 18.01 -0.04 2.66
N ASN A 121 18.34 0.60 1.54
CA ASN A 121 17.52 1.66 0.92
C ASN A 121 16.68 1.15 -0.27
N PHE A 122 16.71 -0.15 -0.58
CA PHE A 122 15.92 -0.69 -1.68
C PHE A 122 14.42 -0.63 -1.36
N ASP A 123 13.60 -0.26 -2.32
CA ASP A 123 12.14 -0.26 -2.19
C ASP A 123 11.56 -1.38 -3.05
N VAL A 124 11.19 -2.48 -2.39
CA VAL A 124 10.64 -3.70 -3.02
C VAL A 124 9.32 -3.49 -3.75
N PHE A 125 8.65 -2.35 -3.54
CA PHE A 125 7.41 -1.98 -4.21
C PHE A 125 7.60 -0.89 -5.28
N LYS A 126 8.81 -0.35 -5.43
CA LYS A 126 9.12 0.75 -6.37
C LYS A 126 8.78 0.39 -7.81
N GLU A 127 9.17 -0.80 -8.26
CA GLU A 127 8.91 -1.28 -9.62
C GLU A 127 7.40 -1.31 -9.91
N GLY A 128 6.61 -1.92 -9.03
CA GLY A 128 5.15 -1.98 -9.17
C GLY A 128 4.50 -0.59 -9.16
N LYS A 129 4.96 0.32 -8.30
CA LYS A 129 4.48 1.71 -8.26
C LYS A 129 4.78 2.46 -9.56
N ALA A 130 5.99 2.30 -10.09
CA ALA A 130 6.39 2.92 -11.35
C ALA A 130 5.59 2.34 -12.52
N GLN A 131 5.42 1.02 -12.59
CA GLN A 131 4.64 0.36 -13.63
C GLN A 131 3.19 0.84 -13.65
N ASN A 132 2.51 0.87 -12.49
CA ASN A 132 1.15 1.38 -12.38
C ASN A 132 1.01 2.83 -12.87
N PHE A 133 2.01 3.68 -12.57
CA PHE A 133 2.04 5.05 -13.06
C PHE A 133 2.18 5.12 -14.58
N PHE A 134 3.09 4.33 -15.17
CA PHE A 134 3.28 4.28 -16.63
C PHE A 134 2.04 3.74 -17.34
N GLU A 135 1.39 2.71 -16.80
CA GLU A 135 0.17 2.13 -17.39
C GLU A 135 -1.06 3.05 -17.24
N SER A 136 -1.04 3.98 -16.28
CA SER A 136 -2.11 4.96 -16.06
C SER A 136 -1.88 6.29 -16.79
N GLN A 137 -0.92 6.38 -17.72
CA GLN A 137 -0.55 7.63 -18.39
C GLN A 137 -1.72 8.32 -19.11
N GLU A 138 -2.60 7.57 -19.77
CA GLU A 138 -3.76 8.15 -20.46
C GLU A 138 -4.74 8.81 -19.48
N ALA A 139 -4.99 8.17 -18.33
CA ALA A 139 -5.81 8.72 -17.27
C ALA A 139 -5.17 9.97 -16.66
N VAL A 140 -3.85 9.95 -16.42
CA VAL A 140 -3.09 11.11 -15.93
C VAL A 140 -3.17 12.28 -16.92
N ILE A 141 -2.94 12.03 -18.21
CA ILE A 141 -3.02 13.07 -19.26
C ILE A 141 -4.43 13.65 -19.31
N THR A 142 -5.46 12.81 -19.28
CA THR A 142 -6.87 13.23 -19.27
C THR A 142 -7.17 14.14 -18.08
N LEU A 143 -6.78 13.76 -16.86
CA LEU A 143 -7.01 14.56 -15.66
C LEU A 143 -6.22 15.87 -15.67
N CYS A 144 -4.95 15.83 -16.04
CA CYS A 144 -4.12 17.03 -16.16
C CYS A 144 -4.70 18.00 -17.20
N THR A 145 -5.18 17.48 -18.34
CA THR A 145 -5.78 18.30 -19.41
C THR A 145 -7.07 18.97 -18.93
N HIS A 146 -7.98 18.19 -18.32
CA HIS A 146 -9.21 18.71 -17.71
C HIS A 146 -8.92 19.79 -16.67
N PHE A 147 -7.96 19.54 -15.77
CA PHE A 147 -7.61 20.49 -14.73
C PHE A 147 -7.01 21.79 -15.30
N GLN A 148 -6.15 21.70 -16.32
CA GLN A 148 -5.60 22.89 -16.99
C GLN A 148 -6.68 23.69 -17.73
N GLU A 149 -7.67 23.03 -18.33
CA GLU A 149 -8.82 23.71 -18.96
C GLU A 149 -9.72 24.38 -17.93
N LEU A 150 -10.01 23.69 -16.82
CA LEU A 150 -10.77 24.24 -15.70
C LEU A 150 -10.10 25.51 -15.15
N LEU A 151 -8.78 25.48 -14.93
CA LEU A 151 -8.05 26.63 -14.40
C LEU A 151 -8.10 27.88 -15.29
N LYS A 152 -8.26 27.73 -16.62
CA LYS A 152 -8.37 28.88 -17.53
C LYS A 152 -9.67 29.65 -17.32
N ASN A 153 -10.75 28.94 -17.01
CA ASN A 153 -12.12 29.49 -16.96
C ASN A 153 -12.67 29.53 -15.52
N ILE A 154 -11.89 29.13 -14.51
CA ILE A 154 -12.37 28.96 -13.12
C ILE A 154 -12.99 30.24 -12.53
N LYS A 155 -12.54 31.42 -12.98
CA LYS A 155 -13.07 32.71 -12.52
C LYS A 155 -14.41 33.07 -13.14
N ASP A 156 -14.75 32.44 -14.27
CA ASP A 156 -16.00 32.66 -15.00
C ASP A 156 -17.10 31.68 -14.56
N LEU A 157 -16.76 30.71 -13.68
CA LEU A 157 -17.71 29.77 -13.12
C LEU A 157 -18.52 30.41 -12.01
N ASP A 158 -19.83 30.17 -12.02
CA ASP A 158 -20.66 30.46 -10.86
C ASP A 158 -20.41 29.44 -9.73
N GLU A 159 -20.93 29.73 -8.53
CA GLU A 159 -20.75 28.88 -7.35
C GLU A 159 -21.23 27.44 -7.57
N LYS A 160 -22.33 27.26 -8.32
CA LYS A 160 -22.89 25.95 -8.60
C LYS A 160 -21.98 25.16 -9.54
N GLN A 161 -21.49 25.79 -10.61
CA GLN A 161 -20.54 25.17 -11.53
C GLN A 161 -19.22 24.79 -10.82
N LEU A 162 -18.75 25.64 -9.91
CA LEU A 162 -17.57 25.36 -9.11
C LEU A 162 -17.80 24.17 -8.15
N GLN A 163 -18.98 24.09 -7.55
CA GLN A 163 -19.39 22.95 -6.72
C GLN A 163 -19.43 21.64 -7.52
N GLU A 164 -19.98 21.68 -8.74
CA GLU A 164 -20.05 20.51 -9.63
C GLU A 164 -18.65 20.00 -10.00
N GLU A 165 -17.72 20.90 -10.32
CA GLU A 165 -16.32 20.53 -10.59
C GLU A 165 -15.60 20.02 -9.34
N PHE A 166 -15.87 20.60 -8.17
CA PHE A 166 -15.35 20.10 -6.90
C PHE A 166 -15.82 18.66 -6.62
N PHE A 167 -17.12 18.38 -6.75
CA PHE A 167 -17.67 17.04 -6.57
C PHE A 167 -17.14 16.04 -7.60
N LYS A 168 -16.91 16.49 -8.84
CA LYS A 168 -16.29 15.67 -9.88
C LYS A 168 -14.88 15.24 -9.47
N LEU A 169 -14.04 16.19 -9.04
CA LEU A 169 -12.66 15.90 -8.62
C LEU A 169 -12.59 15.06 -7.33
N LEU A 170 -13.50 15.27 -6.38
CA LEU A 170 -13.62 14.41 -5.20
C LEU A 170 -13.94 12.96 -5.56
N GLN A 171 -14.85 12.75 -6.51
CA GLN A 171 -15.18 11.40 -6.96
C GLN A 171 -14.03 10.75 -7.73
N VAL A 172 -13.29 11.51 -8.54
CA VAL A 172 -12.03 11.01 -9.13
C VAL A 172 -11.07 10.56 -8.03
N SER A 173 -10.90 11.36 -6.99
CA SER A 173 -10.02 11.01 -5.86
C SER A 173 -10.50 9.75 -5.13
N LEU A 174 -11.80 9.62 -4.87
CA LEU A 174 -12.40 8.43 -4.24
C LEU A 174 -12.11 7.16 -5.05
N TRP A 175 -12.36 7.21 -6.36
CA TRP A 175 -12.24 6.05 -7.23
C TRP A 175 -10.81 5.74 -7.66
N GLY A 176 -9.90 6.71 -7.55
CA GLY A 176 -8.46 6.51 -7.73
C GLY A 176 -7.88 5.44 -6.82
N ASN A 177 -8.48 5.19 -5.65
CA ASN A 177 -8.10 4.10 -4.75
C ASN A 177 -8.24 2.70 -5.38
N LYS A 178 -9.02 2.54 -6.46
CA LYS A 178 -9.05 1.28 -7.23
C LYS A 178 -7.70 0.94 -7.88
N CYS A 179 -6.82 1.93 -8.02
CA CYS A 179 -5.47 1.76 -8.54
C CYS A 179 -4.46 1.30 -7.48
N ASP A 180 -4.88 1.08 -6.22
CA ASP A 180 -3.98 0.68 -5.14
C ASP A 180 -3.52 -0.79 -5.27
N LEU A 181 -2.19 -1.00 -5.28
CA LEU A 181 -1.56 -2.32 -5.33
C LEU A 181 -1.90 -3.20 -4.13
N SER A 182 -2.13 -2.60 -2.96
CA SER A 182 -2.55 -3.35 -1.77
C SER A 182 -3.92 -3.98 -1.93
N PHE A 183 -4.81 -3.41 -2.77
CA PHE A 183 -6.12 -3.98 -3.08
C PHE A 183 -6.06 -5.10 -4.13
N SER A 184 -5.12 -5.03 -5.06
CA SER A 184 -4.89 -6.06 -6.07
C SER A 184 -3.91 -7.17 -5.60
N ALA A 185 -3.49 -7.12 -4.34
CA ALA A 185 -2.42 -7.96 -3.78
C ALA A 185 -1.07 -7.81 -4.54
N GLY A 186 -0.88 -6.73 -5.30
CA GLY A 186 0.26 -6.45 -6.16
C GLY A 186 0.04 -6.79 -7.64
N GLU A 187 -1.20 -6.97 -8.09
CA GLU A 187 -1.54 -7.11 -9.53
C GLU A 187 -1.75 -5.74 -10.18
N ASP A 188 -1.67 -5.69 -11.53
CA ASP A 188 -2.01 -4.51 -12.32
C ASP A 188 -3.42 -4.02 -11.93
N SER A 189 -3.46 -2.79 -11.42
CA SER A 189 -4.66 -2.05 -11.02
C SER A 189 -4.83 -0.77 -11.84
N SER A 190 -4.09 -0.63 -12.93
CA SER A 190 -4.03 0.59 -13.75
C SER A 190 -5.37 0.96 -14.35
N GLN A 191 -5.61 2.28 -14.41
CA GLN A 191 -6.82 2.84 -14.97
C GLN A 191 -6.64 3.18 -16.44
N LYS A 192 -7.20 2.33 -17.30
CA LYS A 192 -7.06 2.41 -18.78
C LYS A 192 -8.16 3.24 -19.47
N SER A 193 -9.23 3.61 -18.76
CA SER A 193 -10.31 4.46 -19.28
C SER A 193 -10.32 5.83 -18.64
N GLY A 194 -10.81 6.83 -19.38
CA GLY A 194 -10.89 8.22 -18.92
C GLY A 194 -11.66 8.33 -17.59
N PRO A 195 -11.01 8.70 -16.47
CA PRO A 195 -11.62 8.68 -15.14
C PRO A 195 -12.91 9.49 -15.06
N LEU A 196 -12.92 10.66 -15.71
CA LEU A 196 -14.04 11.60 -15.72
C LEU A 196 -15.28 11.03 -16.41
N GLN A 197 -15.12 10.24 -17.47
CA GLN A 197 -16.23 9.67 -18.25
C GLN A 197 -16.92 8.51 -17.50
N SER A 198 -16.19 7.88 -16.59
CA SER A 198 -16.69 6.73 -15.83
C SER A 198 -17.46 7.10 -14.57
N LEU A 199 -17.40 8.37 -14.12
CA LEU A 199 -17.92 8.78 -12.82
C LEU A 199 -19.43 8.57 -12.69
N GLU A 200 -20.22 8.91 -13.71
CA GLU A 200 -21.68 8.76 -13.67
C GLU A 200 -22.10 7.31 -13.41
N ASN A 201 -21.37 6.35 -13.98
CA ASN A 201 -21.60 4.92 -13.75
C ASN A 201 -21.12 4.46 -12.38
N MET A 202 -20.26 5.24 -11.72
CA MET A 202 -19.74 4.92 -10.39
C MET A 202 -20.52 5.56 -9.24
N THR A 203 -21.24 6.67 -9.49
CA THR A 203 -22.07 7.36 -8.50
C THR A 203 -23.03 6.44 -7.74
N PRO A 204 -23.72 5.46 -8.37
CA PRO A 204 -24.62 4.56 -7.65
C PRO A 204 -23.92 3.66 -6.60
N TYR A 205 -22.59 3.51 -6.66
CA TYR A 205 -21.81 2.73 -5.70
C TYR A 205 -21.33 3.57 -4.50
N ILE A 206 -21.64 4.86 -4.44
CA ILE A 206 -21.37 5.71 -3.27
C ILE A 206 -22.48 5.49 -2.25
N LEU A 207 -22.20 4.70 -1.21
CA LEU A 207 -23.20 4.35 -0.18
C LEU A 207 -23.48 5.50 0.81
N VAL A 208 -22.45 6.29 1.11
CA VAL A 208 -22.53 7.44 2.01
C VAL A 208 -21.87 8.61 1.29
N ASN A 209 -22.63 9.68 1.06
CA ASN A 209 -22.18 10.85 0.31
C ASN A 209 -22.34 12.12 1.15
N ASP A 210 -21.24 12.57 1.74
CA ASP A 210 -21.17 13.79 2.56
C ASP A 210 -20.51 14.97 1.82
N MET A 211 -20.41 14.91 0.48
CA MET A 211 -19.74 15.96 -0.31
C MET A 211 -20.35 17.35 -0.10
N GLU A 212 -21.66 17.45 0.09
CA GLU A 212 -22.36 18.72 0.41
C GLU A 212 -21.88 19.35 1.72
N LYS A 213 -21.63 18.54 2.75
CA LYS A 213 -21.11 19.04 4.03
C LYS A 213 -19.69 19.59 3.84
N LEU A 214 -18.88 18.90 3.04
CA LEU A 214 -17.52 19.34 2.75
C LEU A 214 -17.51 20.66 1.97
N TRP A 215 -18.37 20.80 0.95
CA TRP A 215 -18.54 22.06 0.23
C TRP A 215 -18.93 23.21 1.16
N SER A 216 -19.94 22.97 2.00
CA SER A 216 -20.43 23.96 2.98
C SER A 216 -19.34 24.44 3.94
N ILE A 217 -18.37 23.58 4.30
CA ILE A 217 -17.25 23.96 5.16
C ILE A 217 -16.24 24.85 4.43
N LEU A 218 -16.00 24.60 3.14
CA LEU A 218 -14.96 25.28 2.36
C LEU A 218 -15.39 26.64 1.80
N VAL A 219 -16.69 26.84 1.58
CA VAL A 219 -17.25 28.09 1.03
C VAL A 219 -17.69 29.07 2.11
N ASN A 220 -17.82 28.62 3.37
CA ASN A 220 -17.98 29.50 4.54
C ASN A 220 -16.70 30.27 4.85
#